data_AF-A0A1M6DZ20-F1
#
_entry.id   AF-A0A1M6DZ20-F1
#
_cell.length_a   1.000
_cell.length_b   1.000
_cell.length_c   1.000
_cell.angle_alpha   90.00
_cell.angle_beta   90.00
_cell.angle_gamma   90.00
#
_symmetry.space_group_name_H-M   'P 1'
#
loop_
_entity.id
_entity.type
_entity.pdbx_description
1 polymer ?
#
loop_
_entity_poly.entity_id
_entity_poly.type
_entity_poly.pdbx_seq_one_letter_code
_entity_poly.pdbx_strand_id
1 'polypeptide(L)'
;MYLSVEEYLAKRKNKDAVNEFDLDQRVRNMGLCISYVIDYFEKYLDPQKLDEDKADRWKKAEKLKKQFAVYDRDTAEWLLSSYMKHGKQLDLSVKNHLKTDLTYLLRYKPDDFGPFADGYLHSYQSTLPWIQQHKEQILQLMVSIAKRKNTNSNYTFGEHPQLGRVMIEWIKDTFNNYSVHLMKFAEDYTNAWFDQHCAFEYNRQYDRVDLVRDYDCKSSDHDLFEINALYERVKDLPFLINRKLELEILLMYTWLWQVSGDKKYWPVYLSLNEKRHQTVNPAGTRHLVLVQYADNPFPQEAPSHVRLAEAHFDTEAIKETGRYILNTENGYGKRTFSSPSLKACSPVLQNHHNGIPLLWLNREWAITFADLIKKQTQSSAEPELIEIYPPLKNTVSDLEKFLELYQPFEYEIRSRFTHTDIAVVNRCGTLRRGPDFLITSVDDMDKVCGLIAKHNLQLKISIDFAQLFKLDRSFKTDKMPRLLGQIKEFQAYVKCIHILGKMKSDSKRNGDSGNFLSYFNNNKDQKEAFLDALLYIFDDATVRYVVPEISGNLHNTISVLEDLRTAGFILE
;
A
#
# COMPACT_ATOMS: atom_id res chain seq x y z
N MET A 1 3.02 41.61 40.91
CA MET A 1 2.00 40.54 41.00
C MET A 1 0.97 41.03 42.01
N TYR A 2 -0.29 41.21 41.61
CA TYR A 2 -1.33 41.45 42.60
C TYR A 2 -1.55 40.12 43.33
N LEU A 3 -1.42 40.14 44.65
CA LEU A 3 -1.65 38.98 45.51
C LEU A 3 -3.12 38.57 45.40
N SER A 4 -3.43 37.27 45.39
CA SER A 4 -4.81 36.82 45.65
C SER A 4 -5.29 37.35 47.00
N VAL A 5 -6.60 37.34 47.27
CA VAL A 5 -7.08 37.78 48.59
C VAL A 5 -6.45 36.94 49.70
N GLU A 6 -6.23 35.64 49.46
CA GLU A 6 -5.55 34.71 50.36
C GLU A 6 -4.07 35.07 50.53
N GLU A 7 -3.34 35.35 49.45
CA GLU A 7 -1.93 35.75 49.50
C GLU A 7 -1.75 37.13 50.16
N TYR A 8 -2.69 38.06 49.94
CA TYR A 8 -2.71 39.37 50.55
C TYR A 8 -2.97 39.26 52.05
N LEU A 9 -3.95 38.44 52.44
CA LEU A 9 -4.24 38.12 53.83
C LEU A 9 -3.04 37.47 54.51
N ALA A 10 -2.40 36.48 53.88
CA ALA A 10 -1.20 35.84 54.41
C ALA A 10 -0.06 36.85 54.63
N LYS A 11 0.16 37.75 53.66
CA LYS A 11 1.17 38.82 53.78
C LYS A 11 0.85 39.81 54.90
N ARG A 12 -0.41 40.23 55.06
CA ARG A 12 -0.83 41.17 56.11
C ARG A 12 -0.78 40.51 57.49
N LYS A 13 -1.22 39.26 57.62
CA LYS A 13 -1.12 38.46 58.84
C LYS A 13 0.33 38.32 59.30
N ASN A 14 1.25 37.99 58.38
CA ASN A 14 2.67 37.91 58.71
C ASN A 14 3.26 39.26 59.12
N LYS A 15 2.92 40.34 58.41
CA LYS A 15 3.43 41.69 58.71
C LYS A 15 2.95 42.21 60.08
N ASP A 16 1.69 41.96 60.40
CA ASP A 16 1.05 42.47 61.61
C ASP A 16 1.04 41.43 62.75
N ALA A 17 1.77 40.31 62.57
CA ALA A 17 1.91 39.18 63.50
C ALA A 17 0.57 38.65 64.04
N VAL A 18 -0.44 38.54 63.16
CA VAL A 18 -1.78 38.07 63.51
C VAL A 18 -1.83 36.54 63.48
N ASN A 19 -2.10 35.93 64.63
CA ASN A 19 -2.41 34.51 64.73
C ASN A 19 -3.94 34.30 64.85
N GLU A 20 -4.57 33.84 63.78
CA GLU A 20 -6.02 33.63 63.74
C GLU A 20 -6.53 32.49 64.65
N PHE A 21 -5.63 31.66 65.15
CA PHE A 21 -5.94 30.56 66.07
C PHE A 21 -5.78 30.94 67.55
N ASP A 22 -5.40 32.19 67.86
CA ASP A 22 -5.36 32.71 69.23
C ASP A 22 -6.78 33.03 69.73
N LEU A 23 -7.28 32.17 70.64
CA LEU A 23 -8.64 32.24 71.18
C LEU A 23 -8.86 33.42 72.13
N ASP A 24 -7.82 33.88 72.83
CA ASP A 24 -7.91 34.99 73.77
C ASP A 24 -8.05 36.33 73.04
N GLN A 25 -7.52 36.41 71.81
CA GLN A 25 -7.62 37.60 70.94
C GLN A 25 -8.60 37.43 69.79
N ARG A 26 -9.48 36.42 69.84
CA ARG A 26 -10.37 36.03 68.73
C ARG A 26 -11.17 37.20 68.12
N VAL A 27 -11.80 38.04 68.95
CA VAL A 27 -12.62 39.17 68.47
C VAL A 27 -11.76 40.19 67.72
N ARG A 28 -10.58 40.49 68.23
CA ARG A 28 -9.61 41.43 67.63
C ARG A 28 -9.06 40.87 66.32
N ASN A 29 -8.63 39.61 66.31
CA ASN A 29 -8.03 38.97 65.15
C ASN A 29 -9.04 38.79 64.01
N MET A 30 -10.29 38.48 64.35
CA MET A 30 -11.40 38.47 63.39
C MET A 30 -11.64 39.86 62.79
N GLY A 31 -11.68 40.90 63.62
CA GLY A 31 -11.80 42.29 63.14
C GLY A 31 -10.68 42.71 62.19
N LEU A 32 -9.43 42.31 62.49
CA LEU A 32 -8.27 42.56 61.62
C LEU A 32 -8.37 41.79 60.30
N CYS A 33 -8.77 40.52 60.32
CA CYS A 33 -8.96 39.76 59.09
C CYS A 33 -10.05 40.37 58.20
N ILE A 34 -11.17 40.80 58.80
CA ILE A 34 -12.24 41.50 58.07
C ILE A 34 -11.72 42.83 57.50
N SER A 35 -10.97 43.61 58.27
CA SER A 35 -10.43 44.88 57.77
C SER A 35 -9.42 44.67 56.64
N TYR A 36 -8.63 43.59 56.66
CA TYR A 36 -7.74 43.24 55.56
C TYR A 36 -8.50 42.86 54.29
N VAL A 37 -9.64 42.16 54.40
CA VAL A 37 -10.50 41.86 53.25
C VAL A 37 -11.08 43.16 52.68
N ILE A 38 -11.61 44.03 53.54
CA ILE A 38 -12.14 45.34 53.11
C ILE A 38 -11.04 46.17 52.46
N ASP A 39 -9.86 46.29 53.09
CA ASP A 39 -8.70 46.98 52.54
C ASP A 39 -8.26 46.42 51.18
N TYR A 40 -8.33 45.10 51.00
CA TYR A 40 -8.03 44.46 49.73
C TYR A 40 -9.00 44.92 48.64
N PHE A 41 -10.30 44.94 48.90
CA PHE A 41 -11.29 45.38 47.92
C PHE A 41 -11.30 46.89 47.67
N GLU A 42 -11.08 47.70 48.71
CA GLU A 42 -11.15 49.16 48.60
C GLU A 42 -9.86 49.81 48.11
N LYS A 43 -8.68 49.30 48.51
CA LYS A 43 -7.39 49.93 48.20
C LYS A 43 -6.59 49.16 47.15
N TYR A 44 -6.74 47.85 47.10
CA TYR A 44 -5.98 46.98 46.20
C TYR A 44 -6.77 46.64 44.92
N LEU A 45 -8.09 46.51 45.01
CA LEU A 45 -9.04 46.30 43.91
C LEU A 45 -9.95 47.53 43.67
N ASP A 46 -9.49 48.73 44.03
CA ASP A 46 -10.22 49.99 43.83
C ASP A 46 -10.75 50.09 42.38
N PRO A 47 -12.08 50.04 42.16
CA PRO A 47 -12.67 50.09 40.82
C PRO A 47 -12.37 51.37 40.05
N GLN A 48 -12.02 52.47 40.74
CA GLN A 48 -11.67 53.76 40.14
C GLN A 48 -10.18 53.84 39.75
N LYS A 49 -9.34 52.93 40.27
CA LYS A 49 -7.90 52.81 39.93
C LYS A 49 -7.55 51.49 39.23
N LEU A 50 -8.52 50.59 39.08
CA LEU A 50 -8.40 49.42 38.23
C LEU A 50 -8.37 49.92 36.79
N ASP A 51 -7.14 50.17 36.32
CA ASP A 51 -6.77 50.34 34.92
C ASP A 51 -7.70 49.49 34.03
N GLU A 52 -8.59 50.10 33.23
CA GLU A 52 -9.65 49.41 32.48
C GLU A 52 -9.05 48.24 31.65
N ASP A 53 -7.84 48.47 31.12
CA ASP A 53 -7.01 47.49 30.42
C ASP A 53 -6.70 46.22 31.23
N LYS A 54 -6.54 46.32 32.56
CA LYS A 54 -6.23 45.19 33.45
C LYS A 54 -7.48 44.42 33.86
N ALA A 55 -8.61 45.11 34.08
CA ALA A 55 -9.91 44.47 34.29
C ALA A 55 -10.29 43.62 33.07
N ASP A 56 -10.07 44.16 31.87
CA ASP A 56 -10.34 43.48 30.62
C ASP A 56 -9.36 42.34 30.34
N ARG A 57 -8.08 42.47 30.74
CA ARG A 57 -7.13 41.35 30.72
C ARG A 57 -7.59 40.19 31.60
N TRP A 58 -8.08 40.46 32.81
CA TRP A 58 -8.56 39.40 33.71
C TRP A 58 -9.82 38.71 33.17
N LYS A 59 -10.80 39.47 32.69
CA LYS A 59 -12.01 38.92 32.02
C LYS A 59 -11.63 38.03 30.83
N LYS A 60 -10.62 38.45 30.05
CA LYS A 60 -10.11 37.67 28.93
C LYS A 60 -9.30 36.46 29.37
N ALA A 61 -8.57 36.53 30.48
CA ALA A 61 -7.84 35.41 31.06
C ALA A 61 -8.77 34.28 31.53
N GLU A 62 -9.93 34.59 32.13
CA GLU A 62 -10.94 33.58 32.47
C GLU A 62 -11.51 32.87 31.22
N LYS A 63 -11.71 33.61 30.12
CA LYS A 63 -12.08 32.99 28.83
C LYS A 63 -10.95 32.10 28.30
N LEU A 64 -9.71 32.56 28.36
CA LEU A 64 -8.53 31.80 27.91
C LEU A 64 -8.31 30.54 28.76
N LYS A 65 -8.54 30.58 30.07
CA LYS A 65 -8.46 29.42 30.96
C LYS A 65 -9.34 28.28 30.49
N LYS A 66 -10.57 28.57 30.06
CA LYS A 66 -11.47 27.57 29.45
C LYS A 66 -10.94 27.05 28.11
N GLN A 67 -10.35 27.91 27.29
CA GLN A 67 -9.75 27.52 26.01
C GLN A 67 -8.49 26.65 26.19
N PHE A 68 -7.69 26.91 27.24
CA PHE A 68 -6.44 26.22 27.52
C PHE A 68 -6.63 24.91 28.27
N ALA A 69 -7.83 24.62 28.78
CA ALA A 69 -8.16 23.34 29.43
C ALA A 69 -7.97 22.10 28.53
N VAL A 70 -7.76 22.32 27.23
CA VAL A 70 -7.43 21.28 26.23
C VAL A 70 -5.96 20.90 26.19
N TYR A 71 -5.09 21.69 26.81
CA TYR A 71 -3.66 21.42 26.95
C TYR A 71 -3.39 20.71 28.28
N ASP A 72 -2.21 20.14 28.43
CA ASP A 72 -1.76 19.66 29.73
C ASP A 72 -1.68 20.81 30.75
N ARG A 73 -1.73 20.45 32.03
CA ARG A 73 -1.83 21.41 33.13
C ARG A 73 -0.70 22.44 33.11
N ASP A 74 0.54 21.97 32.90
CA ASP A 74 1.73 22.82 32.98
C ASP A 74 1.77 23.80 31.80
N THR A 75 1.46 23.33 30.58
CA THR A 75 1.32 24.19 29.40
C THR A 75 0.19 25.21 29.57
N ALA A 76 -0.97 24.80 30.10
CA ALA A 76 -2.11 25.68 30.31
C ALA A 76 -1.82 26.78 31.35
N GLU A 77 -1.19 26.43 32.47
CA GLU A 77 -0.77 27.37 33.51
C GLU A 77 0.32 28.32 33.00
N TRP A 78 1.28 27.82 32.21
CA TRP A 78 2.30 28.64 31.57
C TRP A 78 1.72 29.63 30.54
N LEU A 79 0.78 29.19 29.69
CA LEU A 79 0.09 30.05 28.74
C LEU A 79 -0.70 31.17 29.44
N LEU A 80 -1.44 30.81 30.49
CA LEU A 80 -2.26 31.75 31.25
C LEU A 80 -1.39 32.78 31.99
N SER A 81 -0.32 32.33 32.66
CA SER A 81 0.62 33.21 33.35
C SER A 81 1.36 34.13 32.38
N SER A 82 1.78 33.61 31.22
CA SER A 82 2.40 34.38 30.14
C SER A 82 1.46 35.46 29.60
N TYR A 83 0.19 35.12 29.38
CA TYR A 83 -0.82 36.10 28.96
C TYR A 83 -1.07 37.16 30.03
N MET A 84 -1.20 36.78 31.30
CA MET A 84 -1.41 37.73 32.39
C MET A 84 -0.24 38.70 32.56
N LYS A 85 0.99 38.22 32.36
CA LYS A 85 2.22 39.01 32.52
C LYS A 85 2.51 39.91 31.32
N HIS A 86 2.34 39.39 30.10
CA HIS A 86 2.80 40.05 28.87
C HIS A 86 1.67 40.47 27.92
N GLY A 87 0.42 40.07 28.17
CA GLY A 87 -0.74 40.39 27.33
C GLY A 87 -0.75 39.69 25.97
N LYS A 88 0.07 38.64 25.79
CA LYS A 88 0.27 37.94 24.51
C LYS A 88 -0.32 36.53 24.56
N GLN A 89 -1.10 36.17 23.54
CA GLN A 89 -1.67 34.84 23.36
C GLN A 89 -0.68 33.97 22.59
N LEU A 90 0.23 33.31 23.33
CA LEU A 90 1.28 32.48 22.73
C LEU A 90 0.72 31.29 21.97
N ASP A 91 -0.39 30.69 22.41
CA ASP A 91 -1.07 29.60 21.72
C ASP A 91 -1.46 29.99 20.29
N LEU A 92 -2.02 31.19 20.11
CA LEU A 92 -2.41 31.69 18.80
C LEU A 92 -1.19 32.04 17.95
N SER A 93 -0.20 32.70 18.55
CA SER A 93 1.05 33.08 17.87
C SER A 93 1.81 31.86 17.35
N VAL A 94 2.01 30.85 18.21
CA VAL A 94 2.67 29.59 17.86
C VAL A 94 1.85 28.82 16.83
N LYS A 95 0.52 28.75 16.98
CA LYS A 95 -0.35 28.11 15.98
C LYS A 95 -0.25 28.79 14.60
N ASN A 96 -0.19 30.12 14.55
CA ASN A 96 -0.04 30.85 13.30
C ASN A 96 1.34 30.64 12.68
N HIS A 97 2.39 30.53 13.50
CA HIS A 97 3.72 30.18 13.01
C HIS A 97 3.76 28.76 12.42
N LEU A 98 3.18 27.76 13.09
CA LEU A 98 3.14 26.40 12.54
C LEU A 98 2.43 26.33 11.18
N LYS A 99 1.41 27.16 10.95
CA LYS A 99 0.70 27.22 9.66
C LYS A 99 1.55 27.70 8.48
N THR A 100 2.71 28.32 8.71
CA THR A 100 3.60 28.72 7.61
C THR A 100 4.28 27.52 6.95
N ASP A 101 4.38 26.39 7.66
CA ASP A 101 4.87 25.13 7.10
C ASP A 101 4.02 23.96 7.60
N LEU A 102 3.08 23.53 6.77
CA LEU A 102 2.11 22.48 7.07
C LEU A 102 2.74 21.10 7.31
N THR A 103 4.03 20.90 7.03
CA THR A 103 4.74 19.65 7.37
C THR A 103 4.76 19.39 8.88
N TYR A 104 4.46 20.39 9.73
CA TYR A 104 4.29 20.19 11.18
C TYR A 104 3.23 19.13 11.53
N LEU A 105 2.24 18.90 10.67
CA LEU A 105 1.19 17.89 10.87
C LEU A 105 1.72 16.45 10.71
N LEU A 106 2.84 16.30 10.01
CA LEU A 106 3.53 15.02 9.80
C LEU A 106 4.58 14.74 10.88
N ARG A 107 4.78 15.65 11.84
CA ARG A 107 5.73 15.46 12.94
C ARG A 107 5.06 14.72 14.09
N TYR A 108 5.78 13.80 14.73
CA TYR A 108 5.18 12.86 15.68
C TYR A 108 5.96 12.73 17.00
N LYS A 109 7.24 13.13 17.01
CA LYS A 109 8.06 13.18 18.23
C LYS A 109 8.43 14.62 18.58
N PRO A 110 8.68 14.93 19.86
CA PRO A 110 9.11 16.26 20.28
C PRO A 110 10.34 16.78 19.51
N ASP A 111 11.31 15.90 19.24
CA ASP A 111 12.55 16.25 18.54
C ASP A 111 12.30 16.79 17.11
N ASP A 112 11.22 16.33 16.47
CA ASP A 112 10.82 16.76 15.13
C ASP A 112 10.43 18.25 15.09
N PHE A 113 10.05 18.83 16.23
CA PHE A 113 9.61 20.23 16.35
C PHE A 113 10.76 21.20 16.64
N GLY A 114 11.99 20.71 16.85
CA GLY A 114 13.16 21.54 17.12
C GLY A 114 13.33 22.71 16.12
N PRO A 115 13.36 22.43 14.80
CA PRO A 115 13.49 23.47 13.78
C PRO A 115 12.34 24.49 13.79
N PHE A 116 11.10 24.05 14.06
CA PHE A 116 9.94 24.94 14.17
C PHE A 116 10.06 25.87 15.39
N ALA A 117 10.49 25.33 16.54
CA ALA A 117 10.70 26.10 17.74
C ALA A 117 11.82 27.14 17.54
N ASP A 118 12.93 26.75 16.92
CA ASP A 118 14.03 27.67 16.61
C ASP A 118 13.61 28.76 15.62
N GLY A 119 12.84 28.41 14.58
CA GLY A 119 12.25 29.36 13.64
C GLY A 119 11.31 30.36 14.32
N TYR A 120 10.48 29.91 15.26
CA TYR A 120 9.59 30.77 16.05
C TYR A 120 10.39 31.72 16.94
N LEU A 121 11.34 31.20 17.71
CA LEU A 121 12.19 31.99 18.59
C LEU A 121 12.94 33.06 17.81
N HIS A 122 13.50 32.72 16.65
CA HIS A 122 14.18 33.67 15.77
C HIS A 122 13.22 34.74 15.23
N SER A 123 12.06 34.36 14.72
CA SER A 123 11.07 35.29 14.13
C SER A 123 10.54 36.31 15.13
N TYR A 124 10.43 35.93 16.41
CA TYR A 124 9.86 36.75 17.46
C TYR A 124 10.89 37.32 18.44
N GLN A 125 12.19 37.18 18.17
CA GLN A 125 13.27 37.63 19.08
C GLN A 125 13.20 39.13 19.42
N SER A 126 12.81 39.97 18.46
CA SER A 126 12.74 41.43 18.63
C SER A 126 11.44 41.87 19.31
N THR A 127 10.32 41.22 18.98
CA THR A 127 8.99 41.59 19.47
C THR A 127 8.65 40.96 20.82
N LEU A 128 9.24 39.80 21.14
CA LEU A 128 9.01 39.03 22.36
C LEU A 128 10.33 38.49 22.97
N PRO A 129 11.32 39.32 23.36
CA PRO A 129 12.64 38.82 23.78
C PRO A 129 12.64 37.81 24.93
N TRP A 130 11.61 37.87 25.80
CA TRP A 130 11.48 37.00 26.95
C TRP A 130 11.19 35.53 26.60
N ILE A 131 10.70 35.22 25.39
CA ILE A 131 10.38 33.84 24.99
C ILE A 131 11.62 32.98 24.76
N GLN A 132 12.80 33.59 24.60
CA GLN A 132 14.06 32.87 24.35
C GLN A 132 14.41 31.88 25.47
N GLN A 133 13.95 32.16 26.69
CA GLN A 133 14.15 31.30 27.86
C GLN A 133 13.11 30.18 27.98
N HIS A 134 12.16 30.10 27.04
CA HIS A 134 10.99 29.21 27.10
C HIS A 134 10.93 28.21 25.93
N LYS A 135 12.09 27.82 25.36
CA LYS A 135 12.16 26.89 24.22
C LYS A 135 11.43 25.57 24.50
N GLU A 136 11.61 24.99 25.68
CA GLU A 136 10.97 23.72 26.06
C GLU A 136 9.44 23.83 26.13
N GLN A 137 8.91 24.90 26.74
CA GLN A 137 7.47 25.12 26.81
C GLN A 137 6.86 25.37 25.43
N ILE A 138 7.60 26.06 24.54
CA ILE A 138 7.18 26.26 23.14
C ILE A 138 7.15 24.93 22.39
N LEU A 139 8.14 24.07 22.57
CA LEU A 139 8.16 22.72 21.99
C LEU A 139 6.95 21.90 22.46
N GLN A 140 6.69 21.85 23.77
CA GLN A 140 5.54 21.15 24.32
C GLN A 140 4.21 21.69 23.78
N LEU A 141 4.08 23.00 23.66
CA LEU A 141 2.92 23.64 23.06
C LEU A 141 2.75 23.25 21.58
N MET A 142 3.82 23.24 20.78
CA MET A 142 3.77 22.85 19.37
C MET A 142 3.33 21.39 19.21
N VAL A 143 3.89 20.48 20.00
CA VAL A 143 3.49 19.06 20.05
C VAL A 143 2.01 18.93 20.39
N SER A 144 1.55 19.64 21.43
CA SER A 144 0.15 19.62 21.86
C SER A 144 -0.81 20.17 20.78
N ILE A 145 -0.42 21.23 20.08
CA ILE A 145 -1.19 21.78 18.95
C ILE A 145 -1.29 20.75 17.81
N ALA A 146 -0.17 20.14 17.42
CA ALA A 146 -0.13 19.15 16.35
C ALA A 146 -0.96 17.91 16.69
N LYS A 147 -0.77 17.34 17.88
CA LYS A 147 -1.52 16.19 18.37
C LYS A 147 -3.02 16.45 18.34
N ARG A 148 -3.46 17.58 18.89
CA ARG A 148 -4.89 17.96 18.90
C ARG A 148 -5.47 18.08 17.50
N LYS A 149 -4.70 18.63 16.56
CA LYS A 149 -5.13 18.80 15.17
C LYS A 149 -5.24 17.46 14.45
N ASN A 150 -4.38 16.49 14.76
CA ASN A 150 -4.47 15.12 14.27
C ASN A 150 -5.63 14.32 14.90
N THR A 151 -5.92 14.52 16.19
CA THR A 151 -6.98 13.75 16.91
C THR A 151 -8.39 14.33 16.78
N ASN A 152 -8.55 15.64 16.60
CA ASN A 152 -9.87 16.27 16.44
C ASN A 152 -10.43 16.17 15.01
N SER A 153 -9.87 15.29 14.19
CA SER A 153 -10.36 15.03 12.85
C SER A 153 -11.57 14.09 12.95
N ASN A 154 -12.74 14.52 12.46
CA ASN A 154 -13.95 13.68 12.37
C ASN A 154 -13.84 12.62 11.24
N TYR A 155 -12.63 12.27 10.80
CA TYR A 155 -12.44 11.38 9.68
C TYR A 155 -12.62 9.93 10.12
N THR A 156 -13.62 9.29 9.52
CA THR A 156 -13.81 7.85 9.60
C THR A 156 -12.95 7.19 8.51
N PHE A 157 -12.03 6.30 8.91
CA PHE A 157 -11.13 5.59 7.97
C PHE A 157 -11.86 4.63 6.99
N GLY A 158 -13.19 4.69 6.89
CA GLY A 158 -14.05 3.79 6.13
C GLY A 158 -14.78 4.41 4.93
N GLU A 159 -14.58 5.70 4.61
CA GLU A 159 -15.39 6.43 3.61
C GLU A 159 -14.70 6.69 2.26
N HIS A 160 -13.56 6.05 1.99
CA HIS A 160 -12.74 6.35 0.80
C HIS A 160 -12.48 5.13 -0.09
N PRO A 161 -13.51 4.51 -0.70
CA PRO A 161 -13.36 3.29 -1.48
C PRO A 161 -12.44 3.46 -2.71
N GLN A 162 -12.23 4.69 -3.20
CA GLN A 162 -11.41 4.95 -4.39
C GLN A 162 -9.90 4.99 -4.13
N LEU A 163 -9.45 5.14 -2.88
CA LEU A 163 -8.02 5.14 -2.55
C LEU A 163 -7.40 3.74 -2.59
N GLY A 164 -8.22 2.69 -2.62
CA GLY A 164 -7.75 1.30 -2.58
C GLY A 164 -7.24 0.90 -1.20
N ARG A 165 -7.17 -0.42 -0.96
CA ARG A 165 -6.91 -0.97 0.38
C ARG A 165 -5.52 -0.62 0.92
N VAL A 166 -4.48 -0.69 0.07
CA VAL A 166 -3.08 -0.42 0.47
C VAL A 166 -2.92 1.00 1.02
N MET A 167 -3.54 2.00 0.37
CA MET A 167 -3.53 3.38 0.86
C MET A 167 -4.26 3.50 2.19
N ILE A 168 -5.42 2.85 2.33
CA ILE A 168 -6.22 2.90 3.55
C ILE A 168 -5.48 2.25 4.72
N GLU A 169 -4.81 1.13 4.50
CA GLU A 169 -3.97 0.47 5.50
C GLU A 169 -2.78 1.35 5.88
N TRP A 170 -2.06 1.93 4.91
CA TRP A 170 -0.97 2.87 5.18
C TRP A 170 -1.42 4.08 6.02
N ILE A 171 -2.58 4.66 5.71
CA ILE A 171 -3.17 5.77 6.46
C ILE A 171 -3.52 5.34 7.89
N LYS A 172 -4.16 4.17 8.07
CA LYS A 172 -4.53 3.62 9.38
C LYS A 172 -3.29 3.29 10.22
N ASP A 173 -2.32 2.61 9.63
CA ASP A 173 -1.08 2.22 10.32
C ASP A 173 -0.26 3.44 10.72
N THR A 174 -0.23 4.46 9.87
CA THR A 174 0.44 5.72 10.19
C THR A 174 -0.21 6.40 11.39
N PHE A 175 -1.54 6.43 11.43
CA PHE A 175 -2.25 6.99 12.58
C PHE A 175 -2.07 6.15 13.84
N ASN A 176 -2.20 4.83 13.76
CA ASN A 176 -2.09 3.93 14.91
C ASN A 176 -0.69 3.94 15.53
N ASN A 177 0.35 3.94 14.70
CA ASN A 177 1.74 3.82 15.16
C ASN A 177 2.36 5.19 15.51
N TYR A 178 1.91 6.27 14.88
CA TYR A 178 2.56 7.58 15.01
C TYR A 178 1.61 8.71 15.44
N SER A 179 0.30 8.47 15.58
CA SER A 179 -0.70 9.51 15.85
C SER A 179 -0.70 10.64 14.81
N VAL A 180 -0.29 10.34 13.58
CA VAL A 180 -0.24 11.27 12.44
C VAL A 180 -1.41 10.99 11.51
N HIS A 181 -2.19 12.01 11.19
CA HIS A 181 -3.38 11.87 10.36
C HIS A 181 -3.11 12.36 8.92
N LEU A 182 -2.64 11.45 8.05
CA LEU A 182 -2.20 11.78 6.68
C LEU A 182 -3.28 12.47 5.84
N MET A 183 -4.54 12.04 5.93
CA MET A 183 -5.66 12.70 5.24
C MET A 183 -5.85 14.15 5.70
N LYS A 184 -5.58 14.43 6.98
CA LYS A 184 -5.75 15.79 7.54
C LYS A 184 -4.64 16.70 7.04
N PHE A 185 -3.42 16.17 6.96
CA PHE A 185 -2.31 16.85 6.30
C PHE A 185 -2.64 17.14 4.84
N ALA A 186 -3.09 16.14 4.07
CA ALA A 186 -3.42 16.32 2.66
C ALA A 186 -4.51 17.38 2.43
N GLU A 187 -5.55 17.40 3.27
CA GLU A 187 -6.61 18.41 3.24
C GLU A 187 -6.06 19.81 3.52
N ASP A 188 -5.33 20.00 4.62
CA ASP A 188 -4.81 21.32 4.96
C ASP A 188 -3.80 21.80 3.89
N TYR A 189 -3.00 20.89 3.33
CA TYR A 189 -2.04 21.19 2.27
C TYR A 189 -2.72 21.60 0.96
N THR A 190 -3.70 20.82 0.49
CA THR A 190 -4.41 21.12 -0.77
C THR A 190 -5.31 22.37 -0.66
N ASN A 191 -5.86 22.66 0.51
CA ASN A 191 -6.56 23.92 0.76
C ASN A 191 -5.61 25.12 0.72
N ALA A 192 -4.45 25.03 1.38
CA ALA A 192 -3.46 26.10 1.30
C ALA A 192 -2.94 26.28 -0.15
N TRP A 193 -2.80 25.18 -0.88
CA TRP A 193 -2.46 25.21 -2.30
C TRP A 193 -3.51 25.97 -3.13
N PHE A 194 -4.80 25.73 -2.87
CA PHE A 194 -5.90 26.46 -3.49
C PHE A 194 -5.84 27.95 -3.17
N ASP A 195 -5.69 28.31 -1.90
CA ASP A 195 -5.63 29.71 -1.46
C ASP A 195 -4.46 30.49 -2.11
N GLN A 196 -3.37 29.78 -2.45
CA GLN A 196 -2.19 30.37 -3.10
C GLN A 196 -2.34 30.50 -4.63
N HIS A 197 -3.06 29.60 -5.29
CA HIS A 197 -3.07 29.48 -6.76
C HIS A 197 -4.45 29.72 -7.41
N CYS A 198 -5.48 29.96 -6.62
CA CYS A 198 -6.84 30.20 -7.10
C CYS A 198 -7.37 31.49 -6.47
N ALA A 199 -7.95 32.35 -7.30
CA ALA A 199 -8.56 33.60 -6.85
C ALA A 199 -10.00 33.73 -7.39
N PHE A 200 -10.89 34.25 -6.56
CA PHE A 200 -12.23 34.63 -6.99
C PHE A 200 -12.21 36.07 -7.47
N GLU A 201 -12.41 36.29 -8.77
CA GLU A 201 -12.47 37.62 -9.37
C GLU A 201 -13.90 37.96 -9.77
N TYR A 202 -14.34 39.19 -9.46
CA TYR A 202 -15.66 39.65 -9.85
C TYR A 202 -15.65 40.20 -11.28
N ASN A 203 -16.35 39.50 -12.16
CA ASN A 203 -16.51 39.86 -13.56
C ASN A 203 -17.66 40.87 -13.73
N ARG A 204 -17.29 42.14 -13.85
CA ARG A 204 -18.24 43.27 -14.01
C ARG A 204 -19.09 43.18 -15.27
N GLN A 205 -18.63 42.50 -16.32
CA GLN A 205 -19.36 42.40 -17.59
C GLN A 205 -20.57 41.48 -17.49
N TYR A 206 -20.48 40.44 -16.65
CA TYR A 206 -21.50 39.40 -16.50
C TYR A 206 -22.14 39.38 -15.11
N ASP A 207 -21.81 40.34 -14.24
CA ASP A 207 -22.28 40.45 -12.86
C ASP A 207 -22.18 39.11 -12.10
N ARG A 208 -20.99 38.49 -12.15
CA ARG A 208 -20.74 37.21 -11.48
C ARG A 208 -19.31 37.11 -10.98
N VAL A 209 -19.10 36.25 -9.98
CA VAL A 209 -17.76 35.91 -9.49
C VAL A 209 -17.24 34.71 -10.28
N ASP A 210 -16.15 34.92 -11.01
CA ASP A 210 -15.43 33.87 -11.74
C ASP A 210 -14.27 33.36 -10.87
N LEU A 211 -13.99 32.06 -10.95
CA LEU A 211 -12.80 31.46 -10.35
C LEU A 211 -11.66 31.51 -11.37
N VAL A 212 -10.65 32.33 -11.09
CA VAL A 212 -9.39 32.38 -11.84
C VAL A 212 -8.45 31.35 -11.22
N ARG A 213 -7.91 30.45 -12.06
CA ARG A 213 -7.01 29.38 -11.65
C ARG A 213 -5.66 29.59 -12.31
N ASP A 214 -4.64 29.83 -11.49
CA ASP A 214 -3.25 29.85 -11.95
C ASP A 214 -2.63 28.44 -11.95
N TYR A 215 -3.35 27.46 -11.39
CA TYR A 215 -2.97 26.06 -11.35
C TYR A 215 -4.07 25.16 -11.94
N ASP A 216 -3.72 24.37 -12.95
CA ASP A 216 -4.55 23.27 -13.46
C ASP A 216 -3.79 21.95 -13.39
N CYS A 217 -4.22 21.09 -12.47
CA CYS A 217 -3.72 19.73 -12.29
C CYS A 217 -3.80 18.83 -13.54
N LYS A 218 -4.54 19.25 -14.59
CA LYS A 218 -4.65 18.53 -15.87
C LYS A 218 -3.56 18.92 -16.88
N SER A 219 -2.95 20.10 -16.72
CA SER A 219 -1.90 20.61 -17.61
C SER A 219 -0.53 20.74 -16.94
N SER A 220 -0.44 20.56 -15.63
CA SER A 220 0.83 20.58 -14.90
C SER A 220 1.64 19.33 -15.21
N ASP A 221 2.69 19.48 -16.02
CA ASP A 221 3.33 18.34 -16.68
C ASP A 221 4.00 17.34 -15.71
N HIS A 222 4.70 17.73 -14.62
CA HIS A 222 5.45 16.73 -13.84
C HIS A 222 5.61 16.93 -12.31
N ASP A 223 5.18 18.05 -11.73
CA ASP A 223 5.33 18.31 -10.28
C ASP A 223 4.03 18.79 -9.63
N LEU A 224 3.07 17.86 -9.50
CA LEU A 224 1.78 18.16 -8.91
C LEU A 224 1.95 18.59 -7.46
N PHE A 225 1.40 19.76 -7.11
CA PHE A 225 1.45 20.32 -5.76
C PHE A 225 2.86 20.54 -5.19
N GLU A 226 3.88 20.73 -6.05
CA GLU A 226 5.29 20.80 -5.66
C GLU A 226 5.71 19.60 -4.80
N ILE A 227 5.20 18.41 -5.14
CA ILE A 227 5.43 17.18 -4.39
C ILE A 227 6.92 16.86 -4.28
N ASN A 228 7.75 17.24 -5.25
CA ASN A 228 9.20 17.07 -5.16
C ASN A 228 9.78 17.80 -3.95
N ALA A 229 9.54 19.11 -3.85
CA ALA A 229 10.06 19.95 -2.77
C ALA A 229 9.41 19.61 -1.42
N LEU A 230 8.12 19.24 -1.43
CA LEU A 230 7.45 18.75 -0.23
C LEU A 230 8.11 17.45 0.27
N TYR A 231 8.23 16.45 -0.59
CA TYR A 231 8.71 15.12 -0.22
C TYR A 231 10.14 15.15 0.31
N GLU A 232 11.03 15.95 -0.29
CA GLU A 232 12.41 16.11 0.19
C GLU A 232 12.49 16.56 1.67
N ARG A 233 11.51 17.33 2.17
CA ARG A 233 11.47 17.79 3.58
C ARG A 233 10.91 16.75 4.56
N VAL A 234 10.34 15.66 4.06
CA VAL A 234 9.60 14.67 4.86
C VAL A 234 9.98 13.22 4.57
N LYS A 235 10.84 12.96 3.58
CA LYS A 235 11.25 11.63 3.12
C LYS A 235 11.88 10.74 4.21
N ASP A 236 12.47 11.35 5.23
CA ASP A 236 13.13 10.64 6.33
C ASP A 236 12.14 10.19 7.43
N LEU A 237 10.87 10.60 7.35
CA LEU A 237 9.84 10.13 8.28
C LEU A 237 9.56 8.64 8.03
N PRO A 238 9.54 7.77 9.07
CA PRO A 238 9.48 6.31 8.89
C PRO A 238 8.31 5.81 8.04
N PHE A 239 7.18 6.50 8.08
CA PHE A 239 5.97 6.17 7.34
C PHE A 239 5.89 6.85 5.96
N LEU A 240 6.90 7.63 5.55
CA LEU A 240 7.00 8.26 4.24
C LEU A 240 8.22 7.80 3.44
N ILE A 241 9.13 7.02 4.02
CA ILE A 241 10.27 6.43 3.30
C ILE A 241 9.75 5.64 2.09
N ASN A 242 10.24 6.01 0.90
CA ASN A 242 9.86 5.45 -0.39
C ASN A 242 8.36 5.56 -0.75
N ARG A 243 7.61 6.47 -0.14
CA ARG A 243 6.15 6.64 -0.35
C ARG A 243 5.75 7.98 -0.99
N LYS A 244 6.61 8.51 -1.86
CA LYS A 244 6.36 9.77 -2.56
C LYS A 244 5.10 9.70 -3.42
N LEU A 245 4.94 8.60 -4.14
CA LEU A 245 3.81 8.40 -5.05
C LEU A 245 2.50 8.33 -4.26
N GLU A 246 2.47 7.55 -3.18
CA GLU A 246 1.30 7.46 -2.31
C GLU A 246 0.93 8.83 -1.72
N LEU A 247 1.93 9.63 -1.33
CA LEU A 247 1.68 11.01 -0.90
C LEU A 247 1.07 11.86 -2.02
N GLU A 248 1.56 11.78 -3.26
CA GLU A 248 0.99 12.47 -4.42
C GLU A 248 -0.47 12.05 -4.69
N ILE A 249 -0.74 10.74 -4.69
CA ILE A 249 -2.07 10.17 -4.87
C ILE A 249 -3.02 10.68 -3.77
N LEU A 250 -2.55 10.77 -2.52
CA LEU A 250 -3.33 11.28 -1.41
C LEU A 250 -3.70 12.76 -1.59
N LEU A 251 -2.74 13.59 -2.02
CA LEU A 251 -2.97 15.01 -2.32
C LEU A 251 -3.95 15.16 -3.49
N MET A 252 -3.77 14.40 -4.57
CA MET A 252 -4.68 14.44 -5.72
C MET A 252 -6.09 14.00 -5.34
N TYR A 253 -6.23 12.91 -4.59
CA TYR A 253 -7.52 12.45 -4.11
C TYR A 253 -8.22 13.55 -3.31
N THR A 254 -7.50 14.16 -2.38
CA THR A 254 -8.06 15.21 -1.52
C THR A 254 -8.46 16.44 -2.35
N TRP A 255 -7.61 16.83 -3.30
CA TRP A 255 -7.90 17.91 -4.25
C TRP A 255 -9.17 17.66 -5.07
N LEU A 256 -9.36 16.45 -5.60
CA LEU A 256 -10.55 16.14 -6.43
C LEU A 256 -11.83 16.02 -5.61
N TRP A 257 -11.77 15.50 -4.39
CA TRP A 257 -12.97 15.30 -3.56
C TRP A 257 -13.38 16.53 -2.76
N GLN A 258 -12.43 17.33 -2.31
CA GLN A 258 -12.68 18.37 -1.31
C GLN A 258 -12.47 19.79 -1.84
N VAL A 259 -11.57 19.97 -2.81
CA VAL A 259 -11.19 21.30 -3.29
C VAL A 259 -11.84 21.62 -4.64
N SER A 260 -11.50 20.85 -5.68
CA SER A 260 -11.97 21.11 -7.05
C SER A 260 -13.35 20.50 -7.35
N GLY A 261 -13.72 19.42 -6.67
CA GLY A 261 -14.95 18.66 -6.91
C GLY A 261 -14.96 17.84 -8.20
N ASP A 262 -13.88 17.81 -8.99
CA ASP A 262 -13.80 17.11 -10.28
C ASP A 262 -13.48 15.62 -10.12
N LYS A 263 -14.37 14.90 -9.44
CA LYS A 263 -14.23 13.46 -9.18
C LYS A 263 -14.14 12.62 -10.46
N LYS A 264 -14.64 13.13 -11.59
CA LYS A 264 -14.61 12.45 -12.89
C LYS A 264 -13.20 12.38 -13.48
N TYR A 265 -12.29 13.25 -13.05
CA TYR A 265 -10.90 13.23 -13.48
C TYR A 265 -10.08 12.11 -12.80
N TRP A 266 -10.58 11.52 -11.70
CA TRP A 266 -9.83 10.50 -10.94
C TRP A 266 -9.31 9.32 -11.78
N PRO A 267 -10.13 8.66 -12.63
CA PRO A 267 -9.64 7.57 -13.48
C PRO A 267 -8.60 8.04 -14.51
N VAL A 268 -8.75 9.27 -15.03
CA VAL A 268 -7.79 9.86 -15.98
C VAL A 268 -6.46 10.12 -15.28
N TYR A 269 -6.49 10.73 -14.09
CA TYR A 269 -5.30 10.94 -13.27
C TYR A 269 -4.57 9.62 -13.00
N LEU A 270 -5.28 8.56 -12.59
CA LEU A 270 -4.66 7.26 -12.35
C LEU A 270 -3.99 6.71 -13.61
N SER A 271 -4.66 6.76 -14.77
CA SER A 271 -4.07 6.32 -16.04
C SER A 271 -2.84 7.15 -16.47
N LEU A 272 -2.83 8.45 -16.17
CA LEU A 272 -1.68 9.32 -16.44
C LEU A 272 -0.56 9.11 -15.43
N ASN A 273 -0.90 8.83 -14.18
CA ASN A 273 0.06 8.50 -13.13
C ASN A 273 0.74 7.15 -13.47
N GLU A 274 -0.01 6.12 -13.86
CA GLU A 274 0.53 4.86 -14.40
C GLU A 274 1.53 5.10 -15.53
N LYS A 275 1.20 5.95 -16.51
CA LYS A 275 2.10 6.33 -17.62
C LYS A 275 3.32 7.16 -17.17
N ARG A 276 3.16 8.08 -16.21
CA ARG A 276 4.26 8.94 -15.68
C ARG A 276 5.26 8.15 -14.85
N HIS A 277 4.79 7.14 -14.12
CA HIS A 277 5.63 6.30 -13.28
C HIS A 277 6.19 5.06 -13.98
N GLN A 278 5.79 4.79 -15.23
CA GLN A 278 6.55 3.91 -16.13
C GLN A 278 7.99 4.42 -16.38
N THR A 279 8.29 5.70 -16.11
CA THR A 279 9.64 6.29 -16.27
C THR A 279 10.41 6.57 -14.97
N VAL A 280 9.83 6.31 -13.79
CA VAL A 280 10.54 6.39 -12.50
C VAL A 280 10.09 5.20 -11.68
N ASN A 281 10.90 4.13 -11.70
CA ASN A 281 10.66 2.84 -11.07
C ASN A 281 10.87 2.93 -9.53
N PRO A 282 9.81 2.94 -8.70
CA PRO A 282 9.92 2.80 -7.25
C PRO A 282 9.62 1.32 -6.88
N ALA A 283 10.17 0.85 -5.78
CA ALA A 283 10.11 -0.55 -5.37
C ALA A 283 8.68 -1.15 -5.37
N GLY A 284 8.54 -2.36 -5.94
CA GLY A 284 7.31 -3.18 -5.89
C GLY A 284 6.51 -3.24 -7.20
N THR A 285 7.15 -3.59 -8.31
CA THR A 285 6.50 -3.70 -9.62
C THR A 285 5.62 -4.96 -9.72
N ARG A 286 4.36 -4.85 -9.28
CA ARG A 286 3.26 -5.86 -9.33
C ARG A 286 2.79 -6.17 -10.76
N HIS A 287 3.72 -6.45 -11.67
CA HIS A 287 3.47 -6.58 -13.10
C HIS A 287 3.16 -8.02 -13.48
N LEU A 288 1.97 -8.22 -14.06
CA LEU A 288 1.55 -9.46 -14.68
C LEU A 288 1.38 -9.24 -16.19
N VAL A 289 2.20 -9.91 -17.00
CA VAL A 289 2.06 -9.93 -18.45
C VAL A 289 0.95 -10.91 -18.81
N LEU A 290 -0.09 -10.42 -19.45
CA LEU A 290 -1.25 -11.20 -19.84
C LEU A 290 -0.89 -12.16 -20.97
N VAL A 291 -1.22 -13.43 -20.80
CA VAL A 291 -1.03 -14.46 -21.82
C VAL A 291 -2.39 -14.91 -22.34
N GLN A 292 -2.58 -14.81 -23.66
CA GLN A 292 -3.80 -15.27 -24.30
C GLN A 292 -3.87 -16.80 -24.29
N TYR A 293 -4.82 -17.34 -23.53
CA TYR A 293 -5.13 -18.76 -23.51
C TYR A 293 -6.06 -19.15 -24.67
N ALA A 294 -5.59 -20.04 -25.56
CA ALA A 294 -6.31 -20.47 -26.76
C ALA A 294 -6.79 -19.29 -27.64
N ASP A 295 -7.84 -19.48 -28.43
CA ASP A 295 -8.48 -18.39 -29.19
C ASP A 295 -9.55 -17.66 -28.38
N ASN A 296 -9.41 -17.62 -27.05
CA ASN A 296 -10.40 -16.96 -26.21
C ASN A 296 -10.40 -15.44 -26.45
N PRO A 297 -11.57 -14.79 -26.42
CA PRO A 297 -11.68 -13.36 -26.59
C PRO A 297 -11.04 -12.62 -25.41
N PHE A 298 -10.21 -11.61 -25.72
CA PHE A 298 -9.62 -10.69 -24.75
C PHE A 298 -10.25 -9.30 -24.88
N PRO A 299 -10.35 -8.52 -23.79
CA PRO A 299 -10.86 -7.16 -23.84
C PRO A 299 -9.97 -6.26 -24.71
N GLN A 300 -10.60 -5.41 -25.52
CA GLN A 300 -9.87 -4.49 -26.40
C GLN A 300 -9.06 -3.44 -25.60
N GLU A 301 -9.50 -3.10 -24.39
CA GLU A 301 -8.78 -2.16 -23.53
C GLU A 301 -7.53 -2.76 -22.86
N ALA A 302 -7.32 -4.07 -22.97
CA ALA A 302 -6.11 -4.76 -22.50
C ALA A 302 -5.81 -6.00 -23.38
N PRO A 303 -5.35 -5.77 -24.62
CA PRO A 303 -4.99 -6.86 -25.51
C PRO A 303 -3.78 -7.60 -24.95
N SER A 304 -3.85 -8.92 -24.92
CA SER A 304 -2.64 -9.72 -24.65
C SER A 304 -1.76 -9.72 -25.90
N HIS A 305 -0.49 -9.39 -25.72
CA HIS A 305 0.53 -9.46 -26.76
C HIS A 305 1.32 -10.77 -26.75
N VAL A 306 1.01 -11.68 -25.83
CA VAL A 306 1.71 -12.97 -25.64
C VAL A 306 0.70 -14.10 -25.76
N ARG A 307 0.91 -15.07 -26.65
CA ARG A 307 0.01 -16.22 -26.79
C ARG A 307 0.52 -17.45 -26.05
N LEU A 308 -0.38 -18.29 -25.55
CA LEU A 308 -0.03 -19.64 -25.11
C LEU A 308 -0.13 -20.61 -26.29
N ALA A 309 0.98 -21.26 -26.65
CA ALA A 309 1.04 -22.25 -27.72
C ALA A 309 1.20 -23.67 -27.15
N GLU A 310 0.24 -24.55 -27.43
CA GLU A 310 0.25 -25.94 -26.97
C GLU A 310 1.10 -26.83 -27.88
N ALA A 311 2.17 -27.41 -27.34
CA ALA A 311 3.13 -28.27 -28.02
C ALA A 311 3.20 -29.67 -27.38
N HIS A 312 2.06 -30.36 -27.38
CA HIS A 312 1.99 -31.77 -26.98
C HIS A 312 2.55 -32.72 -28.06
N PHE A 313 2.68 -34.01 -27.76
CA PHE A 313 3.29 -35.00 -28.68
C PHE A 313 2.56 -35.21 -30.01
N ASP A 314 1.25 -34.95 -30.06
CA ASP A 314 0.48 -35.01 -31.30
C ASP A 314 0.55 -33.71 -32.14
N THR A 315 1.29 -32.69 -31.69
CA THR A 315 1.39 -31.41 -32.40
C THR A 315 2.31 -31.56 -33.61
N GLU A 316 1.84 -31.14 -34.79
CA GLU A 316 2.64 -31.20 -36.02
C GLU A 316 3.70 -30.11 -36.05
N ALA A 317 3.28 -28.85 -35.93
CA ALA A 317 4.15 -27.68 -35.91
C ALA A 317 3.47 -26.51 -35.19
N ILE A 318 4.28 -25.68 -34.54
CA ILE A 318 3.92 -24.37 -34.01
C ILE A 318 4.32 -23.32 -35.05
N LYS A 319 3.50 -22.28 -35.22
CA LYS A 319 3.70 -21.22 -36.22
C LYS A 319 3.46 -19.84 -35.61
N GLU A 320 4.05 -19.61 -34.45
CA GLU A 320 3.93 -18.33 -33.74
C GLU A 320 4.97 -17.34 -34.28
N THR A 321 4.49 -16.20 -34.78
CA THR A 321 5.33 -15.13 -35.35
C THR A 321 5.54 -13.98 -34.36
N GLY A 322 4.73 -13.90 -33.30
CA GLY A 322 4.82 -12.90 -32.23
C GLY A 322 5.40 -13.49 -30.94
N ARG A 323 5.19 -12.78 -29.82
CA ARG A 323 5.59 -13.22 -28.48
C ARG A 323 4.69 -14.37 -28.03
N TYR A 324 5.27 -15.43 -27.46
CA TYR A 324 4.49 -16.57 -27.00
C TYR A 324 5.19 -17.38 -25.90
N ILE A 325 4.39 -18.12 -25.14
CA ILE A 325 4.80 -19.13 -24.18
C ILE A 325 4.49 -20.50 -24.78
N LEU A 326 5.45 -21.42 -24.72
CA LEU A 326 5.31 -22.78 -25.20
C LEU A 326 4.90 -23.70 -24.05
N ASN A 327 3.68 -24.21 -24.07
CA ASN A 327 3.18 -25.20 -23.13
C ASN A 327 3.41 -26.61 -23.67
N THR A 328 4.27 -27.41 -23.04
CA THR A 328 4.71 -28.69 -23.61
C THR A 328 3.88 -29.89 -23.14
N GLU A 329 4.29 -31.12 -23.49
CA GLU A 329 3.58 -32.34 -23.11
C GLU A 329 3.41 -32.48 -21.59
N ASN A 330 2.15 -32.64 -21.15
CA ASN A 330 1.77 -32.62 -19.74
C ASN A 330 1.51 -34.01 -19.13
N GLY A 331 1.58 -35.07 -19.93
CA GLY A 331 1.49 -36.46 -19.43
C GLY A 331 0.16 -36.80 -18.74
N TYR A 332 -0.88 -36.00 -18.92
CA TYR A 332 -2.19 -36.20 -18.26
C TYR A 332 -3.15 -37.04 -19.11
N GLY A 333 -3.21 -36.70 -20.40
CA GLY A 333 -4.16 -37.26 -21.36
C GLY A 333 -3.55 -38.37 -22.21
N LYS A 334 -4.42 -39.09 -22.92
CA LYS A 334 -3.97 -40.03 -23.95
C LYS A 334 -3.48 -39.26 -25.17
N ARG A 335 -2.45 -39.79 -25.83
CA ARG A 335 -1.92 -39.34 -27.11
C ARG A 335 -2.06 -40.41 -28.17
N THR A 336 -2.10 -39.97 -29.43
CA THR A 336 -2.10 -40.86 -30.60
C THR A 336 -0.69 -41.17 -31.10
N PHE A 337 0.30 -40.36 -30.71
CA PHE A 337 1.69 -40.41 -31.16
C PHE A 337 1.81 -40.37 -32.69
N SER A 338 0.92 -39.62 -33.35
CA SER A 338 0.76 -39.65 -34.80
C SER A 338 1.58 -38.59 -35.54
N SER A 339 2.04 -37.55 -34.83
CA SER A 339 2.77 -36.41 -35.39
C SER A 339 4.02 -36.82 -36.19
N PRO A 340 4.21 -36.28 -37.41
CA PRO A 340 5.43 -36.51 -38.19
C PRO A 340 6.71 -36.08 -37.45
N SER A 341 6.66 -34.96 -36.74
CA SER A 341 7.78 -34.43 -35.95
C SER A 341 8.22 -35.40 -34.85
N LEU A 342 7.25 -36.05 -34.21
CA LEU A 342 7.49 -37.10 -33.22
C LEU A 342 8.04 -38.40 -33.85
N LYS A 343 7.48 -38.83 -35.00
CA LYS A 343 7.96 -40.03 -35.71
C LYS A 343 9.40 -39.90 -36.20
N ALA A 344 9.86 -38.67 -36.44
CA ALA A 344 11.24 -38.35 -36.77
C ALA A 344 12.19 -38.31 -35.56
N CYS A 345 11.69 -38.53 -34.35
CA CYS A 345 12.47 -38.58 -33.10
C CYS A 345 12.61 -40.04 -32.60
N SER A 346 13.51 -40.26 -31.62
CA SER A 346 13.72 -41.60 -31.04
C SER A 346 12.41 -42.20 -30.50
N PRO A 347 12.16 -43.53 -30.67
CA PRO A 347 11.00 -44.20 -30.10
C PRO A 347 10.85 -44.04 -28.58
N VAL A 348 11.92 -43.61 -27.89
CA VAL A 348 11.90 -43.38 -26.44
C VAL A 348 10.79 -42.41 -26.00
N LEU A 349 10.42 -41.43 -26.85
CA LEU A 349 9.33 -40.48 -26.55
C LEU A 349 7.93 -41.11 -26.66
N GLN A 350 7.81 -42.26 -27.33
CA GLN A 350 6.54 -42.97 -27.51
C GLN A 350 6.24 -43.92 -26.35
N ASN A 351 7.11 -43.99 -25.33
CA ASN A 351 6.85 -44.76 -24.13
C ASN A 351 5.63 -44.21 -23.40
N HIS A 352 4.65 -45.08 -23.20
CA HIS A 352 3.37 -44.70 -22.63
C HIS A 352 2.76 -45.84 -21.81
N HIS A 353 1.83 -45.50 -20.92
CA HIS A 353 0.95 -46.46 -20.28
C HIS A 353 -0.49 -46.19 -20.72
N ASN A 354 -1.09 -47.11 -21.50
CA ASN A 354 -2.44 -46.96 -22.07
C ASN A 354 -2.64 -45.64 -22.86
N GLY A 355 -1.62 -45.26 -23.64
CA GLY A 355 -1.62 -44.04 -24.43
C GLY A 355 -1.23 -42.77 -23.66
N ILE A 356 -1.02 -42.84 -22.34
CA ILE A 356 -0.57 -41.69 -21.55
C ILE A 356 0.97 -41.65 -21.52
N PRO A 357 1.61 -40.58 -22.00
CA PRO A 357 3.07 -40.47 -22.03
C PRO A 357 3.75 -40.64 -20.66
N LEU A 358 4.91 -41.28 -20.65
CA LEU A 358 5.80 -41.33 -19.49
C LEU A 358 6.96 -40.35 -19.70
N LEU A 359 7.01 -39.31 -18.86
CA LEU A 359 7.98 -38.21 -18.99
C LEU A 359 9.26 -38.51 -18.22
N TRP A 360 10.40 -37.98 -18.70
CA TRP A 360 11.71 -38.03 -18.02
C TRP A 360 12.21 -39.44 -17.69
N LEU A 361 12.06 -40.39 -18.62
CA LEU A 361 12.46 -41.79 -18.39
C LEU A 361 13.97 -41.97 -18.20
N ASN A 362 14.77 -41.27 -18.99
CA ASN A 362 16.23 -41.35 -18.97
C ASN A 362 16.84 -40.15 -19.71
N ARG A 363 18.18 -40.09 -19.77
CA ARG A 363 18.93 -39.00 -20.42
C ARG A 363 18.63 -38.88 -21.92
N GLU A 364 18.49 -40.00 -22.63
CA GLU A 364 18.14 -40.02 -24.05
C GLU A 364 16.76 -39.41 -24.28
N TRP A 365 15.79 -39.74 -23.42
CA TRP A 365 14.45 -39.17 -23.45
C TRP A 365 14.50 -37.65 -23.31
N ALA A 366 15.25 -37.13 -22.34
CA ALA A 366 15.35 -35.69 -22.08
C ALA A 366 15.94 -34.93 -23.29
N ILE A 367 17.03 -35.45 -23.87
CA ILE A 367 17.65 -34.86 -25.07
C ILE A 367 16.70 -34.92 -26.27
N THR A 368 16.07 -36.08 -26.50
CA THR A 368 15.13 -36.27 -27.61
C THR A 368 13.91 -35.35 -27.47
N PHE A 369 13.45 -35.09 -26.25
CA PHE A 369 12.34 -34.18 -25.99
C PHE A 369 12.71 -32.72 -26.34
N ALA A 370 13.92 -32.28 -26.02
CA ALA A 370 14.42 -30.97 -26.46
C ALA A 370 14.45 -30.88 -27.99
N ASP A 371 14.92 -31.93 -28.68
CA ASP A 371 14.94 -31.96 -30.15
C ASP A 371 13.54 -31.94 -30.77
N LEU A 372 12.56 -32.61 -30.15
CA LEU A 372 11.17 -32.53 -30.57
C LEU A 372 10.66 -31.08 -30.48
N ILE A 373 10.92 -30.37 -29.38
CA ILE A 373 10.53 -28.97 -29.20
C ILE A 373 11.17 -28.10 -30.29
N LYS A 374 12.47 -28.24 -30.55
CA LYS A 374 13.18 -27.49 -31.61
C LYS A 374 12.57 -27.75 -32.99
N LYS A 375 12.16 -29.00 -33.29
CA LYS A 375 11.50 -29.37 -34.55
C LYS A 375 10.10 -28.78 -34.66
N GLN A 376 9.28 -28.92 -33.62
CA GLN A 376 7.92 -28.39 -33.61
C GLN A 376 7.89 -26.86 -33.75
N THR A 377 8.92 -26.18 -33.26
CA THR A 377 9.06 -24.71 -33.31
C THR A 377 10.00 -24.22 -34.42
N GLN A 378 10.34 -25.06 -35.40
CA GLN A 378 11.31 -24.70 -36.44
C GLN A 378 10.90 -23.45 -37.24
N SER A 379 9.59 -23.24 -37.41
CA SER A 379 9.00 -22.12 -38.16
C SER A 379 8.42 -21.01 -37.28
N SER A 380 8.73 -21.02 -35.98
CA SER A 380 8.28 -20.00 -35.02
C SER A 380 9.41 -19.05 -34.62
N ALA A 381 9.04 -17.91 -34.04
CA ALA A 381 9.94 -17.11 -33.22
C ALA A 381 10.48 -17.91 -32.02
N GLU A 382 11.49 -17.39 -31.32
CA GLU A 382 11.94 -17.96 -30.05
C GLU A 382 10.85 -17.73 -28.97
N PRO A 383 10.43 -18.75 -28.20
CA PRO A 383 9.47 -18.58 -27.13
C PRO A 383 10.05 -17.76 -25.97
N GLU A 384 9.23 -16.95 -25.30
CA GLU A 384 9.69 -16.21 -24.11
C GLU A 384 9.84 -17.12 -22.88
N LEU A 385 8.99 -18.16 -22.81
CA LEU A 385 8.98 -19.16 -21.77
C LEU A 385 8.63 -20.54 -22.35
N ILE A 386 9.34 -21.59 -21.93
CA ILE A 386 8.95 -22.99 -22.16
C ILE A 386 8.48 -23.58 -20.83
N GLU A 387 7.24 -24.04 -20.80
CA GLU A 387 6.65 -24.73 -19.66
C GLU A 387 6.75 -26.25 -19.84
N ILE A 388 7.46 -26.89 -18.90
CA ILE A 388 7.63 -28.34 -18.81
C ILE A 388 6.89 -28.90 -17.60
N TYR A 389 6.62 -30.21 -17.63
CA TYR A 389 5.87 -30.88 -16.58
C TYR A 389 6.72 -31.91 -15.84
N PRO A 390 6.54 -32.06 -14.52
CA PRO A 390 7.27 -33.05 -13.73
C PRO A 390 6.94 -34.48 -14.20
N PRO A 391 7.82 -35.46 -13.94
CA PRO A 391 7.47 -36.86 -14.12
C PRO A 391 6.55 -37.36 -13.00
N LEU A 392 5.97 -38.54 -13.22
CA LEU A 392 5.28 -39.28 -12.17
C LEU A 392 6.27 -39.86 -11.16
N LYS A 393 5.88 -39.94 -9.88
CA LYS A 393 6.67 -40.53 -8.77
C LYS A 393 7.12 -41.97 -8.99
N ASN A 394 6.49 -42.72 -9.89
CA ASN A 394 6.92 -44.08 -10.26
C ASN A 394 7.80 -44.14 -11.51
N THR A 395 7.98 -43.02 -12.19
CA THR A 395 8.84 -42.93 -13.39
C THR A 395 10.23 -42.45 -13.00
N VAL A 396 10.30 -41.49 -12.07
CA VAL A 396 11.54 -40.96 -11.51
C VAL A 396 11.44 -41.01 -9.99
N SER A 397 12.52 -41.44 -9.32
CA SER A 397 12.54 -41.75 -7.88
C SER A 397 12.31 -40.54 -6.99
N ASP A 398 12.88 -39.39 -7.36
CA ASP A 398 12.95 -38.19 -6.53
C ASP A 398 13.29 -36.94 -7.37
N LEU A 399 13.28 -35.78 -6.71
CA LEU A 399 13.55 -34.48 -7.33
C LEU A 399 15.01 -34.32 -7.80
N GLU A 400 15.99 -34.89 -7.10
CA GLU A 400 17.39 -34.81 -7.54
C GLU A 400 17.57 -35.55 -8.86
N LYS A 401 17.00 -36.76 -8.96
CA LYS A 401 17.07 -37.53 -10.20
C LYS A 401 16.36 -36.83 -11.37
N PHE A 402 15.25 -36.15 -11.10
CA PHE A 402 14.58 -35.33 -12.11
C PHE A 402 15.50 -34.20 -12.61
N LEU A 403 16.17 -33.48 -11.71
CA LEU A 403 17.05 -32.37 -12.08
C LEU A 403 18.32 -32.84 -12.82
N GLU A 404 18.84 -34.03 -12.51
CA GLU A 404 19.91 -34.66 -13.30
C GLU A 404 19.50 -34.90 -14.76
N LEU A 405 18.24 -35.28 -14.99
CA LEU A 405 17.68 -35.49 -16.33
C LEU A 405 17.31 -34.16 -17.01
N TYR A 406 16.95 -33.14 -16.24
CA TYR A 406 16.68 -31.79 -16.73
C TYR A 406 17.92 -31.10 -17.28
N GLN A 407 19.09 -31.22 -16.64
CA GLN A 407 20.33 -30.57 -17.07
C GLN A 407 20.68 -30.76 -18.57
N PRO A 408 20.71 -31.99 -19.12
CA PRO A 408 20.97 -32.18 -20.55
C PRO A 408 19.83 -31.64 -21.42
N PHE A 409 18.57 -31.65 -20.96
CA PHE A 409 17.46 -31.01 -21.67
C PHE A 409 17.66 -29.49 -21.75
N GLU A 410 18.00 -28.83 -20.63
CA GLU A 410 18.27 -27.39 -20.58
C GLU A 410 19.41 -27.01 -21.52
N TYR A 411 20.52 -27.75 -21.47
CA TYR A 411 21.66 -27.54 -22.36
C TYR A 411 21.23 -27.60 -23.83
N GLU A 412 20.44 -28.61 -24.20
CA GLU A 412 19.96 -28.77 -25.55
C GLU A 412 19.01 -27.66 -25.97
N ILE A 413 18.04 -27.27 -25.15
CA ILE A 413 17.14 -26.15 -25.44
C ILE A 413 17.92 -24.85 -25.67
N ARG A 414 18.91 -24.56 -24.80
CA ARG A 414 19.73 -23.34 -24.87
C ARG A 414 20.67 -23.29 -26.08
N SER A 415 20.97 -24.43 -26.70
CA SER A 415 21.72 -24.45 -27.98
C SER A 415 21.00 -23.74 -29.12
N ARG A 416 19.67 -23.60 -29.03
CA ARG A 416 18.83 -22.89 -30.01
C ARG A 416 18.21 -21.63 -29.42
N PHE A 417 17.75 -21.69 -28.17
CA PHE A 417 16.96 -20.64 -27.54
C PHE A 417 17.75 -20.00 -26.38
N THR A 418 18.48 -18.93 -26.69
CA THR A 418 19.43 -18.30 -25.75
C THR A 418 18.78 -17.35 -24.74
N HIS A 419 17.56 -16.88 -25.01
CA HIS A 419 16.82 -15.90 -24.19
C HIS A 419 15.55 -16.46 -23.56
N THR A 420 15.19 -17.70 -23.87
CA THR A 420 14.04 -18.39 -23.30
C THR A 420 14.28 -18.80 -21.84
N ASP A 421 13.33 -18.45 -20.97
CA ASP A 421 13.21 -19.04 -19.64
C ASP A 421 12.58 -20.45 -19.76
N ILE A 422 12.93 -21.36 -18.85
CA ILE A 422 12.27 -22.67 -18.74
C ILE A 422 11.64 -22.75 -17.35
N ALA A 423 10.36 -23.09 -17.28
CA ALA A 423 9.67 -23.26 -16.00
C ALA A 423 9.02 -24.65 -15.88
N VAL A 424 9.07 -25.22 -14.69
CA VAL A 424 8.32 -26.45 -14.37
C VAL A 424 6.97 -26.10 -13.75
N VAL A 425 5.90 -26.69 -14.29
CA VAL A 425 4.51 -26.47 -13.84
C VAL A 425 4.11 -27.53 -12.81
N ASN A 426 3.58 -27.13 -11.65
CA ASN A 426 3.04 -28.11 -10.69
C ASN A 426 1.81 -28.81 -11.27
N ARG A 427 1.62 -30.09 -10.95
CA ARG A 427 0.50 -30.87 -11.51
C ARG A 427 -0.05 -31.88 -10.52
N CYS A 428 -1.37 -32.11 -10.53
CA CYS A 428 -1.99 -33.15 -9.70
C CYS A 428 -2.98 -34.05 -10.46
N GLY A 429 -2.81 -35.36 -10.24
CA GLY A 429 -3.61 -36.43 -10.81
C GLY A 429 -3.36 -36.66 -12.31
N THR A 430 -3.68 -37.87 -12.76
CA THR A 430 -3.71 -38.25 -14.18
C THR A 430 -5.00 -39.01 -14.49
N LEU A 431 -5.30 -39.28 -15.77
CA LEU A 431 -6.37 -40.22 -16.14
C LEU A 431 -6.03 -41.68 -15.76
N ARG A 432 -4.80 -41.95 -15.33
CA ARG A 432 -4.32 -43.25 -14.87
C ARG A 432 -4.45 -43.38 -13.34
N ARG A 433 -4.77 -44.58 -12.87
CA ARG A 433 -4.57 -44.97 -11.46
C ARG A 433 -3.09 -45.20 -11.20
N GLY A 434 -2.53 -44.48 -10.23
CA GLY A 434 -1.11 -44.58 -9.89
C GLY A 434 -0.68 -43.44 -8.96
N PRO A 435 0.61 -43.39 -8.60
CA PRO A 435 1.15 -42.30 -7.82
C PRO A 435 1.15 -40.99 -8.63
N ASP A 436 1.07 -39.88 -7.92
CA ASP A 436 0.97 -38.54 -8.51
C ASP A 436 2.32 -38.07 -9.09
N PHE A 437 2.33 -36.86 -9.65
CA PHE A 437 3.54 -36.18 -10.12
C PHE A 437 4.53 -35.89 -8.98
N LEU A 438 5.81 -35.70 -9.32
CA LEU A 438 6.85 -35.34 -8.35
C LEU A 438 6.64 -33.96 -7.73
N ILE A 439 6.15 -32.98 -8.50
CA ILE A 439 5.94 -31.60 -8.06
C ILE A 439 4.44 -31.32 -8.08
N THR A 440 3.80 -31.49 -6.91
CA THR A 440 2.34 -31.40 -6.77
C THR A 440 1.90 -30.30 -5.82
N SER A 441 2.68 -30.03 -4.79
CA SER A 441 2.36 -29.16 -3.66
C SER A 441 3.33 -27.99 -3.52
N VAL A 442 2.99 -27.02 -2.66
CA VAL A 442 3.87 -25.90 -2.30
C VAL A 442 5.18 -26.40 -1.68
N ASP A 443 5.12 -27.41 -0.82
CA ASP A 443 6.32 -28.02 -0.22
C ASP A 443 7.23 -28.70 -1.27
N ASP A 444 6.65 -29.31 -2.31
CA ASP A 444 7.46 -29.88 -3.40
C ASP A 444 8.14 -28.79 -4.23
N MET A 445 7.44 -27.66 -4.45
CA MET A 445 7.98 -26.49 -5.15
C MET A 445 9.12 -25.82 -4.37
N ASP A 446 8.98 -25.67 -3.06
CA ASP A 446 10.05 -25.16 -2.20
C ASP A 446 11.29 -26.06 -2.25
N LYS A 447 11.11 -27.39 -2.12
CA LYS A 447 12.20 -28.37 -2.23
C LYS A 447 12.91 -28.31 -3.58
N VAL A 448 12.18 -28.24 -4.70
CA VAL A 448 12.82 -28.15 -6.01
C VAL A 448 13.56 -26.81 -6.18
N CYS A 449 13.04 -25.70 -5.65
CA CYS A 449 13.75 -24.41 -5.66
C CYS A 449 15.07 -24.47 -4.88
N GLY A 450 15.07 -25.13 -3.72
CA GLY A 450 16.30 -25.38 -2.96
C GLY A 450 17.33 -26.18 -3.76
N LEU A 451 16.90 -27.18 -4.52
CA LEU A 451 17.79 -27.97 -5.39
C LEU A 451 18.24 -27.20 -6.63
N ILE A 452 17.38 -26.40 -7.25
CA ILE A 452 17.72 -25.49 -8.36
C ILE A 452 18.86 -24.56 -7.93
N ALA A 453 18.73 -23.96 -6.74
CA ALA A 453 19.77 -23.10 -6.16
C ALA A 453 21.08 -23.89 -5.91
N LYS A 454 20.99 -25.06 -5.28
CA LYS A 454 22.13 -25.94 -4.97
C LYS A 454 22.92 -26.34 -6.22
N HIS A 455 22.23 -26.58 -7.33
CA HIS A 455 22.83 -27.02 -8.59
C HIS A 455 23.08 -25.88 -9.60
N ASN A 456 22.81 -24.63 -9.21
CA ASN A 456 22.93 -23.43 -10.05
C ASN A 456 22.23 -23.58 -11.42
N LEU A 457 21.01 -24.13 -11.39
CA LEU A 457 20.16 -24.29 -12.57
C LEU A 457 19.37 -23.00 -12.83
N GLN A 458 19.02 -22.73 -14.09
CA GLN A 458 18.20 -21.56 -14.42
C GLN A 458 16.69 -21.87 -14.45
N LEU A 459 16.31 -23.12 -14.15
CA LEU A 459 14.92 -23.57 -14.08
C LEU A 459 14.09 -22.65 -13.16
N LYS A 460 12.91 -22.26 -13.64
CA LYS A 460 11.92 -21.46 -12.94
C LYS A 460 10.69 -22.29 -12.57
N ILE A 461 9.75 -21.68 -11.87
CA ILE A 461 8.48 -22.29 -11.48
C ILE A 461 7.33 -21.60 -12.20
N SER A 462 6.40 -22.41 -12.70
CA SER A 462 5.07 -21.99 -13.14
C SER A 462 4.04 -22.55 -12.17
N ILE A 463 3.25 -21.69 -11.52
CA ILE A 463 2.28 -22.16 -10.52
C ILE A 463 0.89 -22.26 -11.15
N ASP A 464 0.39 -23.48 -11.29
CA ASP A 464 -1.01 -23.77 -11.55
C ASP A 464 -1.79 -23.87 -10.22
N PHE A 465 -2.47 -22.77 -9.89
CA PHE A 465 -3.28 -22.68 -8.68
C PHE A 465 -4.48 -23.63 -8.70
N ALA A 466 -5.04 -23.94 -9.87
CA ALA A 466 -6.18 -24.83 -9.97
C ALA A 466 -5.80 -26.27 -9.56
N GLN A 467 -4.58 -26.70 -9.87
CA GLN A 467 -4.05 -27.99 -9.41
C GLN A 467 -3.79 -27.99 -7.91
N LEU A 468 -3.21 -26.92 -7.35
CA LEU A 468 -3.00 -26.80 -5.89
C LEU A 468 -4.32 -26.92 -5.12
N PHE A 469 -5.34 -26.19 -5.57
CA PHE A 469 -6.67 -26.15 -4.93
C PHE A 469 -7.46 -27.45 -5.11
N LYS A 470 -7.12 -28.24 -6.12
CA LYS A 470 -7.70 -29.57 -6.34
C LYS A 470 -7.06 -30.61 -5.41
N LEU A 471 -5.76 -30.48 -5.15
CA LEU A 471 -5.00 -31.39 -4.29
C LEU A 471 -5.37 -31.22 -2.81
N ASP A 472 -5.41 -29.98 -2.32
CA ASP A 472 -5.69 -29.69 -0.91
C ASP A 472 -6.96 -28.85 -0.72
N ARG A 473 -7.92 -29.41 0.01
CA ARG A 473 -9.20 -28.76 0.32
C ARG A 473 -9.04 -27.59 1.29
N SER A 474 -7.93 -27.50 2.01
CA SER A 474 -7.61 -26.39 2.92
C SER A 474 -7.50 -25.04 2.19
N PHE A 475 -7.17 -25.05 0.89
CA PHE A 475 -7.21 -23.87 0.03
C PHE A 475 -8.63 -23.32 -0.22
N LYS A 476 -9.67 -24.02 0.26
CA LYS A 476 -11.07 -23.58 0.25
C LYS A 476 -11.58 -23.27 1.65
N THR A 477 -10.68 -23.06 2.60
CA THR A 477 -10.98 -22.64 3.97
C THR A 477 -10.18 -21.39 4.32
N ASP A 478 -10.40 -20.91 5.54
CA ASP A 478 -9.60 -19.89 6.23
C ASP A 478 -8.07 -20.13 6.27
N LYS A 479 -7.60 -21.34 5.95
CA LYS A 479 -6.18 -21.70 5.95
C LYS A 479 -5.43 -21.29 4.68
N MET A 480 -6.15 -20.95 3.61
CA MET A 480 -5.57 -20.62 2.31
C MET A 480 -4.47 -19.54 2.37
N PRO A 481 -4.64 -18.38 3.06
CA PRO A 481 -3.60 -17.35 3.08
C PRO A 481 -2.28 -17.84 3.67
N ARG A 482 -2.33 -18.68 4.70
CA ARG A 482 -1.13 -19.25 5.32
C ARG A 482 -0.37 -20.19 4.37
N LEU A 483 -1.09 -21.01 3.61
CA LEU A 483 -0.49 -21.97 2.68
C LEU A 483 0.09 -21.27 1.45
N LEU A 484 -0.63 -20.28 0.93
CA LEU A 484 -0.13 -19.45 -0.16
C LEU A 484 1.06 -18.60 0.29
N GLY A 485 1.06 -18.09 1.52
CA GLY A 485 2.17 -17.31 2.08
C GLY A 485 3.52 -18.04 2.08
N GLN A 486 3.54 -19.38 2.08
CA GLN A 486 4.78 -20.16 1.96
C GLN A 486 5.48 -19.95 0.60
N ILE A 487 4.75 -19.54 -0.44
CA ILE A 487 5.32 -19.22 -1.76
C ILE A 487 6.26 -18.00 -1.67
N LYS A 488 6.10 -17.14 -0.66
CA LYS A 488 6.97 -15.98 -0.42
C LYS A 488 8.45 -16.37 -0.34
N GLU A 489 8.74 -17.53 0.27
CA GLU A 489 10.10 -18.04 0.47
C GLU A 489 10.84 -18.33 -0.85
N PHE A 490 10.10 -18.67 -1.91
CA PHE A 490 10.65 -19.00 -3.22
C PHE A 490 10.08 -18.13 -4.36
N GLN A 491 9.46 -17.00 -4.04
CA GLN A 491 8.76 -16.13 -5.00
C GLN A 491 9.63 -15.70 -6.20
N ALA A 492 10.95 -15.58 -5.99
CA ALA A 492 11.92 -15.15 -6.99
C ALA A 492 12.13 -16.19 -8.10
N TYR A 493 11.75 -17.45 -7.86
CA TYR A 493 11.78 -18.51 -8.86
C TYR A 493 10.49 -18.57 -9.70
N VAL A 494 9.42 -17.92 -9.25
CA VAL A 494 8.11 -17.97 -9.93
C VAL A 494 8.10 -17.02 -11.13
N LYS A 495 7.92 -17.58 -12.32
CA LYS A 495 7.93 -16.84 -13.60
C LYS A 495 6.56 -16.74 -14.26
N CYS A 496 5.69 -17.71 -14.01
CA CYS A 496 4.35 -17.77 -14.59
C CYS A 496 3.35 -18.28 -13.55
N ILE A 497 2.12 -17.81 -13.63
CA ILE A 497 0.99 -18.33 -12.86
C ILE A 497 -0.18 -18.66 -13.79
N HIS A 498 -0.77 -19.84 -13.59
CA HIS A 498 -2.01 -20.24 -14.23
C HIS A 498 -3.14 -20.05 -13.22
N ILE A 499 -4.12 -19.25 -13.61
CA ILE A 499 -5.29 -18.93 -12.82
C ILE A 499 -6.55 -19.39 -13.55
N LEU A 500 -7.52 -19.89 -12.80
CA LEU A 500 -8.66 -20.57 -13.38
C LEU A 500 -9.97 -20.05 -12.79
N GLY A 501 -11.00 -19.96 -13.63
CA GLY A 501 -12.36 -19.66 -13.22
C GLY A 501 -13.26 -20.88 -13.40
N LYS A 502 -13.89 -21.37 -12.33
CA LYS A 502 -14.69 -22.62 -12.37
C LYS A 502 -16.10 -22.37 -11.89
N MET A 503 -17.08 -22.73 -12.70
CA MET A 503 -18.50 -22.66 -12.34
C MET A 503 -19.04 -24.07 -12.00
N LYS A 504 -19.85 -24.20 -10.94
CA LYS A 504 -20.69 -25.39 -10.74
C LYS A 504 -21.96 -25.22 -11.56
N SER A 505 -22.30 -26.20 -12.41
CA SER A 505 -23.65 -26.34 -12.97
C SER A 505 -24.33 -27.58 -12.38
N ASP A 506 -25.67 -27.55 -12.31
CA ASP A 506 -26.50 -28.58 -11.68
C ASP A 506 -26.48 -29.95 -12.36
N SER A 507 -25.89 -30.10 -13.56
CA SER A 507 -25.98 -31.37 -14.29
C SER A 507 -24.68 -31.87 -14.96
N LYS A 508 -23.58 -31.12 -15.00
CA LYS A 508 -22.24 -31.62 -15.36
C LYS A 508 -21.16 -30.58 -15.00
N ARG A 509 -20.04 -31.04 -14.43
CA ARG A 509 -18.86 -30.20 -14.16
C ARG A 509 -18.27 -29.70 -15.48
N ASN A 510 -18.65 -28.51 -15.95
CA ASN A 510 -17.95 -27.85 -17.04
C ASN A 510 -16.74 -27.12 -16.45
N GLY A 511 -15.54 -27.62 -16.79
CA GLY A 511 -14.28 -26.94 -16.48
C GLY A 511 -14.26 -25.55 -17.10
N ASP A 512 -13.61 -24.63 -16.41
CA ASP A 512 -13.01 -23.44 -17.01
C ASP A 512 -14.00 -22.36 -17.53
N SER A 513 -15.24 -22.31 -17.03
CA SER A 513 -16.29 -21.37 -17.48
C SER A 513 -16.78 -20.39 -16.41
N GLY A 514 -15.95 -20.10 -15.40
CA GLY A 514 -16.30 -19.19 -14.28
C GLY A 514 -15.35 -17.99 -14.12
N ASN A 515 -15.57 -17.21 -13.06
CA ASN A 515 -14.65 -16.20 -12.53
C ASN A 515 -14.15 -16.59 -11.12
N PHE A 516 -13.33 -15.77 -10.47
CA PHE A 516 -12.84 -16.08 -9.11
C PHE A 516 -13.98 -16.26 -8.10
N LEU A 517 -15.01 -15.41 -8.15
CA LEU A 517 -16.14 -15.53 -7.22
C LEU A 517 -16.84 -16.88 -7.34
N SER A 518 -17.13 -17.31 -8.57
CA SER A 518 -17.74 -18.62 -8.84
C SER A 518 -16.82 -19.79 -8.46
N TYR A 519 -15.49 -19.62 -8.62
CA TYR A 519 -14.49 -20.60 -8.23
C TYR A 519 -14.55 -20.88 -6.72
N PHE A 520 -14.70 -19.82 -5.92
CA PHE A 520 -14.86 -19.90 -4.47
C PHE A 520 -16.32 -20.14 -4.02
N ASN A 521 -17.17 -20.73 -4.87
CA ASN A 521 -18.59 -21.00 -4.60
C ASN A 521 -19.38 -19.75 -4.15
N ASN A 522 -19.12 -18.60 -4.76
CA ASN A 522 -19.69 -17.30 -4.42
C ASN A 522 -19.32 -16.80 -3.00
N ASN A 523 -18.26 -17.32 -2.41
CA ASN A 523 -17.70 -16.81 -1.16
C ASN A 523 -16.78 -15.62 -1.45
N LYS A 524 -17.27 -14.41 -1.18
CA LYS A 524 -16.54 -13.16 -1.41
C LYS A 524 -15.29 -13.05 -0.52
N ASP A 525 -15.38 -13.45 0.75
CA ASP A 525 -14.26 -13.36 1.69
C ASP A 525 -13.10 -14.28 1.28
N GLN A 526 -13.41 -15.48 0.76
CA GLN A 526 -12.38 -16.37 0.22
C GLN A 526 -11.75 -15.83 -1.07
N LYS A 527 -12.56 -15.22 -1.93
CA LYS A 527 -12.03 -14.54 -3.13
C LYS A 527 -11.06 -13.43 -2.74
N GLU A 528 -11.45 -12.56 -1.81
CA GLU A 528 -10.64 -11.45 -1.32
C GLU A 528 -9.37 -11.95 -0.63
N ALA A 529 -9.48 -12.96 0.24
CA ALA A 529 -8.32 -13.58 0.88
C ALA A 529 -7.33 -14.21 -0.12
N PHE A 530 -7.81 -14.69 -1.28
CA PHE A 530 -6.95 -15.23 -2.33
C PHE A 530 -6.20 -14.11 -3.04
N LEU A 531 -6.91 -13.05 -3.41
CA LEU A 531 -6.33 -11.86 -4.05
C LEU A 531 -5.31 -11.17 -3.13
N ASP A 532 -5.63 -11.04 -1.84
CA ASP A 532 -4.72 -10.50 -0.83
C ASP A 532 -3.46 -11.35 -0.69
N ALA A 533 -3.61 -12.68 -0.68
CA ALA A 533 -2.48 -13.59 -0.60
C ALA A 533 -1.60 -13.50 -1.86
N LEU A 534 -2.20 -13.45 -3.05
CA LEU A 534 -1.46 -13.23 -4.30
C LEU A 534 -0.70 -11.91 -4.27
N LEU A 535 -1.35 -10.83 -3.85
CA LEU A 535 -0.73 -9.52 -3.71
C LEU A 535 0.46 -9.60 -2.75
N TYR A 536 0.27 -10.16 -1.56
CA TYR A 536 1.34 -10.33 -0.57
C TYR A 536 2.54 -11.10 -1.12
N ILE A 537 2.31 -12.18 -1.87
CA ILE A 537 3.37 -13.03 -2.43
C ILE A 537 4.11 -12.28 -3.54
N PHE A 538 3.39 -11.64 -4.45
CA PHE A 538 3.95 -11.01 -5.65
C PHE A 538 4.12 -9.48 -5.54
N ASP A 539 4.14 -8.95 -4.32
CA ASP A 539 4.60 -7.59 -4.03
C ASP A 539 6.14 -7.53 -4.10
N ASP A 540 6.67 -7.63 -5.31
CA ASP A 540 8.08 -7.45 -5.62
C ASP A 540 8.25 -6.83 -7.01
N ALA A 541 9.50 -6.66 -7.48
CA ALA A 541 9.79 -6.05 -8.78
C ALA A 541 9.84 -7.06 -9.95
N THR A 542 9.41 -8.30 -9.72
CA THR A 542 9.57 -9.38 -10.72
C THR A 542 8.36 -9.40 -11.64
N VAL A 543 8.60 -9.16 -12.94
CA VAL A 543 7.58 -9.35 -13.97
C VAL A 543 7.29 -10.83 -14.14
N ARG A 544 6.00 -11.20 -14.06
CA ARG A 544 5.52 -12.58 -14.21
C ARG A 544 4.48 -12.67 -15.31
N TYR A 545 4.39 -13.83 -15.94
CA TYR A 545 3.27 -14.13 -16.83
C TYR A 545 2.05 -14.59 -16.05
N VAL A 546 0.86 -14.22 -16.51
CA VAL A 546 -0.40 -14.77 -16.01
C VAL A 546 -1.20 -15.36 -17.17
N VAL A 547 -1.55 -16.64 -17.02
CA VAL A 547 -2.38 -17.38 -17.96
C VAL A 547 -3.77 -17.52 -17.33
N PRO A 548 -4.77 -16.72 -17.75
CA PRO A 548 -6.16 -16.93 -17.39
C PRO A 548 -6.74 -18.09 -18.22
N GLU A 549 -6.76 -19.28 -17.63
CA GLU A 549 -7.36 -20.49 -18.22
C GLU A 549 -8.89 -20.45 -18.10
N ILE A 550 -9.52 -19.52 -18.83
CA ILE A 550 -10.96 -19.29 -18.83
C ILE A 550 -11.48 -19.47 -20.25
N SER A 551 -12.25 -20.53 -20.45
CA SER A 551 -12.84 -20.92 -21.73
C SER A 551 -14.12 -20.14 -22.05
N GLY A 552 -14.18 -19.59 -23.27
CA GLY A 552 -15.43 -19.29 -23.99
C GLY A 552 -16.31 -18.14 -23.48
N ASN A 553 -15.88 -17.35 -22.49
CA ASN A 553 -16.67 -16.24 -21.96
C ASN A 553 -15.84 -14.99 -21.64
N LEU A 554 -15.89 -13.99 -22.53
CA LEU A 554 -15.24 -12.69 -22.38
C LEU A 554 -15.59 -12.00 -21.06
N HIS A 555 -16.84 -12.13 -20.59
CA HIS A 555 -17.28 -11.50 -19.34
C HIS A 555 -16.54 -12.07 -18.12
N ASN A 556 -16.30 -13.39 -18.10
CA ASN A 556 -15.56 -14.03 -17.02
C ASN A 556 -14.08 -13.67 -17.05
N THR A 557 -13.48 -13.61 -18.24
CA THR A 557 -12.12 -13.13 -18.42
C THR A 557 -11.98 -11.70 -17.92
N ILE A 558 -12.85 -10.78 -18.35
CA ILE A 558 -12.88 -9.39 -17.87
C ILE A 558 -13.03 -9.35 -16.35
N SER A 559 -13.94 -10.14 -15.77
CA SER A 559 -14.15 -10.19 -14.32
C SER A 559 -12.89 -10.60 -13.55
N VAL A 560 -12.13 -11.58 -14.06
CA VAL A 560 -10.89 -12.03 -13.41
C VAL A 560 -9.78 -10.99 -13.54
N LEU A 561 -9.64 -10.38 -14.73
CA LEU A 561 -8.66 -9.31 -14.95
C LEU A 561 -8.97 -8.09 -14.07
N GLU A 562 -10.25 -7.73 -13.91
CA GLU A 562 -10.66 -6.62 -13.07
C GLU A 562 -10.46 -6.90 -11.58
N ASP A 563 -10.67 -8.14 -11.14
CA ASP A 563 -10.33 -8.57 -9.77
C ASP A 563 -8.82 -8.43 -9.50
N LEU A 564 -7.96 -8.77 -10.46
CA LEU A 564 -6.50 -8.59 -10.34
C LEU A 564 -6.11 -7.10 -10.31
N ARG A 565 -6.69 -6.27 -11.19
CA ARG A 565 -6.45 -4.82 -11.17
C ARG A 565 -6.90 -4.18 -9.87
N THR A 566 -8.09 -4.53 -9.40
CA THR A 566 -8.65 -4.01 -8.14
C THR A 566 -7.80 -4.44 -6.95
N ALA A 567 -7.21 -5.63 -6.99
CA ALA A 567 -6.26 -6.10 -5.99
C ALA A 567 -4.92 -5.32 -6.00
N GLY A 568 -4.60 -4.62 -7.11
CA GLY A 568 -3.42 -3.77 -7.24
C GLY A 568 -2.34 -4.30 -8.18
N PHE A 569 -2.66 -5.28 -9.04
CA PHE A 569 -1.75 -5.72 -10.10
C PHE A 569 -1.82 -4.81 -11.32
N ILE A 570 -0.65 -4.57 -11.91
CA ILE A 570 -0.52 -3.90 -13.21
C ILE A 570 -0.51 -4.99 -14.26
N LEU A 571 -1.46 -4.92 -15.20
CA LEU A 571 -1.61 -5.90 -16.27
C LEU A 571 -1.05 -5.32 -17.57
N GLU A 572 -0.10 -6.03 -18.19
CA GLU A 572 0.53 -5.65 -19.47
C GLU A 572 0.12 -6.57 -20.62
#